data_AF-A0A7S1Y3Z6-F1
#
_entry.id   AF-A0A7S1Y3Z6-F1
#
_cell.length_a   1.000
_cell.length_b   1.000
_cell.length_c   1.000
_cell.angle_alpha   90.00
_cell.angle_beta   90.00
_cell.angle_gamma   90.00
#
_symmetry.space_group_name_H-M   'P 1'
#
loop_
_entity.id
_entity.type
_entity.pdbx_description
1 polymer ?
#
loop_
_entity_poly.entity_id
_entity_poly.type
_entity_poly.pdbx_seq_one_letter_code
_entity_poly.pdbx_strand_id
1 'polypeptide(L)'
;EDVDPTTVSNTPWIFKYGPNQHDNVYGKWLVYSSSNKIHHVWNSIWPHVVSGHLGAPCAKVATAWHGLSAPGRHSSYVICVYASQDQMDEVGMKLIQITHANISFKRDQDTENNVYANNTKDSIAVKTIYWNRSRPTFEKPPKMMKPTVSRRMAENELASRQPKTLHMDIILTLVGVSRNCTKAEQGEFKMKSTLVHLVREANNPYDRNAIRVVDDNMKNKTIGYISKDDAALLSPWIDQERLRVDRAIMEYRLSESTIFLSVRGEACEHAKNLLATFANKAN
;
A
#
# COMPACT_ATOMS: atom_id res chain seq x y z
N GLU A 1 -17.70 -8.93 -16.37
CA GLU A 1 -16.76 -7.85 -16.73
C GLU A 1 -15.49 -8.04 -15.93
N ASP A 2 -14.36 -7.70 -16.53
CA ASP A 2 -13.05 -7.64 -15.87
C ASP A 2 -13.03 -6.34 -15.05
N VAL A 3 -13.21 -6.45 -13.74
CA VAL A 3 -13.31 -5.29 -12.83
C VAL A 3 -12.14 -5.32 -11.88
N ASP A 4 -11.35 -4.25 -11.85
CA ASP A 4 -10.26 -4.09 -10.91
C ASP A 4 -10.80 -3.72 -9.50
N PRO A 5 -10.62 -4.59 -8.49
CA PRO A 5 -11.09 -4.31 -7.13
C PRO A 5 -10.48 -3.05 -6.51
N THR A 6 -9.31 -2.63 -6.99
CA THR A 6 -8.60 -1.45 -6.47
C THR A 6 -9.17 -0.13 -6.98
N THR A 7 -9.92 -0.14 -8.09
CA THR A 7 -10.53 1.06 -8.67
C THR A 7 -11.98 1.25 -8.23
N VAL A 8 -12.61 0.21 -7.67
CA VAL A 8 -13.99 0.27 -7.18
C VAL A 8 -13.99 0.83 -5.76
N SER A 9 -14.65 1.97 -5.55
CA SER A 9 -14.68 2.69 -4.27
C SER A 9 -16.08 3.00 -3.77
N ASN A 10 -17.12 2.65 -4.51
CA ASN A 10 -18.54 2.93 -4.19
C ASN A 10 -19.29 1.75 -3.57
N THR A 11 -18.71 0.54 -3.57
CA THR A 11 -19.25 -0.65 -2.92
C THR A 11 -18.13 -1.35 -2.17
N PRO A 12 -18.36 -1.95 -0.98
CA PRO A 12 -17.35 -2.71 -0.24
C PRO A 12 -16.90 -4.03 -0.90
N TRP A 13 -17.74 -4.58 -1.77
CA TRP A 13 -17.55 -5.92 -2.31
C TRP A 13 -17.93 -5.98 -3.79
N ILE A 14 -17.14 -6.71 -4.57
CA ILE A 14 -17.52 -7.20 -5.90
C ILE A 14 -17.85 -8.68 -5.74
N PHE A 15 -18.99 -9.11 -6.30
CA PHE A 15 -19.46 -10.49 -6.26
C PHE A 15 -19.42 -11.10 -7.67
N LYS A 16 -19.08 -12.39 -7.77
CA LYS A 16 -19.28 -13.14 -9.02
C LYS A 16 -20.62 -13.86 -9.04
N TYR A 17 -21.05 -14.42 -7.92
CA TYR A 17 -22.43 -14.81 -7.66
C TYR A 17 -22.72 -14.54 -6.19
N GLY A 18 -23.94 -14.11 -5.86
CA GLY A 18 -24.33 -13.83 -4.47
C GLY A 18 -24.56 -15.12 -3.68
N PRO A 19 -24.33 -15.13 -2.35
CA PRO A 19 -24.56 -16.30 -1.51
C PRO A 19 -26.04 -16.71 -1.42
N ASN A 20 -26.98 -15.83 -1.82
CA ASN A 20 -28.43 -16.01 -1.67
C ASN A 20 -29.04 -17.09 -2.59
N GLN A 21 -28.23 -17.96 -3.20
CA GLN A 21 -28.68 -19.01 -4.11
C GLN A 21 -28.31 -20.43 -3.63
N HIS A 22 -27.70 -20.59 -2.46
CA HIS A 22 -27.14 -21.87 -2.04
C HIS A 22 -27.41 -22.20 -0.57
N ASP A 23 -28.39 -23.08 -0.33
CA ASP A 23 -28.83 -23.52 0.99
C ASP A 23 -27.80 -24.36 1.78
N ASN A 24 -26.59 -24.56 1.23
CA ASN A 24 -25.57 -25.48 1.77
C ASN A 24 -24.17 -24.85 1.93
N VAL A 25 -24.08 -23.52 1.98
CA VAL A 25 -22.79 -22.85 2.19
C VAL A 25 -22.44 -22.86 3.68
N TYR A 26 -21.30 -23.44 4.02
CA TYR A 26 -20.87 -23.64 5.42
C TYR A 26 -19.80 -22.62 5.86
N GLY A 27 -19.05 -22.09 4.91
CA GLY A 27 -18.01 -21.10 5.20
C GLY A 27 -17.28 -20.64 3.95
N LYS A 28 -16.14 -19.99 4.17
CA LYS A 28 -15.34 -19.40 3.11
C LYS A 28 -13.84 -19.56 3.35
N TRP A 29 -13.12 -19.86 2.27
CA TRP A 29 -11.69 -19.70 2.16
C TRP A 29 -11.33 -18.22 1.96
N LEU A 30 -10.39 -17.74 2.75
CA LEU A 30 -9.87 -16.38 2.74
C LEU A 30 -8.50 -16.39 2.05
N VAL A 31 -8.39 -15.63 0.96
CA VAL A 31 -7.14 -15.38 0.24
C VAL A 31 -6.76 -13.93 0.46
N TYR A 32 -5.62 -13.69 1.10
CA TYR A 32 -5.10 -12.34 1.29
C TYR A 32 -4.06 -12.02 0.22
N SER A 33 -4.18 -10.84 -0.41
CA SER A 33 -3.25 -10.37 -1.43
C SER A 33 -2.96 -8.89 -1.26
N SER A 34 -1.79 -8.43 -1.72
CA SER A 34 -1.43 -7.02 -1.70
C SER A 34 -2.19 -6.23 -2.76
N SER A 35 -2.29 -4.91 -2.59
CA SER A 35 -2.99 -4.01 -3.53
C SER A 35 -2.50 -4.16 -4.98
N ASN A 36 -1.20 -4.32 -5.19
CA ASN A 36 -0.62 -4.49 -6.53
C ASN A 36 -0.83 -5.88 -7.15
N LYS A 37 -1.34 -6.85 -6.40
CA LYS A 37 -1.55 -8.24 -6.87
C LYS A 37 -3.01 -8.65 -6.86
N ILE A 38 -3.88 -7.95 -6.13
CA ILE A 38 -5.26 -8.37 -5.90
C ILE A 38 -6.03 -8.56 -7.21
N HIS A 39 -5.88 -7.63 -8.17
CA HIS A 39 -6.54 -7.74 -9.47
C HIS A 39 -6.11 -9.01 -10.22
N HIS A 40 -4.81 -9.30 -10.28
CA HIS A 40 -4.30 -10.51 -10.90
C HIS A 40 -4.81 -11.78 -10.19
N VAL A 41 -4.74 -11.83 -8.85
CA VAL A 41 -5.22 -13.00 -8.08
C VAL A 41 -6.72 -13.20 -8.28
N TRP A 42 -7.50 -12.12 -8.30
CA TRP A 42 -8.94 -12.16 -8.57
C TRP A 42 -9.23 -12.71 -9.96
N ASN A 43 -8.52 -12.22 -10.99
CA ASN A 43 -8.68 -12.70 -12.36
C ASN A 43 -8.20 -14.14 -12.57
N SER A 44 -7.28 -14.64 -11.74
CA SER A 44 -6.91 -16.05 -11.72
C SER A 44 -8.00 -16.92 -11.08
N ILE A 45 -8.64 -16.48 -9.99
CA ILE A 45 -9.70 -17.26 -9.32
C ILE A 45 -11.00 -17.26 -10.14
N TRP A 46 -11.34 -16.13 -10.74
CA TRP A 46 -12.63 -15.87 -11.36
C TRP A 46 -13.09 -16.92 -12.38
N PRO A 47 -12.28 -17.33 -13.39
CA PRO A 47 -12.68 -18.36 -14.35
C PRO A 47 -13.01 -19.72 -13.70
N HIS A 48 -12.37 -20.06 -12.59
CA HIS A 48 -12.62 -21.32 -11.87
C HIS A 48 -13.90 -21.29 -11.05
N VAL A 49 -14.32 -20.11 -10.56
CA VAL A 49 -15.63 -19.93 -9.93
C VAL A 49 -16.73 -20.05 -10.98
N VAL A 50 -16.56 -19.41 -12.13
CA VAL A 50 -17.56 -19.42 -13.22
C VAL A 50 -17.76 -20.79 -13.83
N SER A 51 -16.67 -21.54 -14.01
CA SER A 51 -16.75 -22.90 -14.57
C SER A 51 -17.23 -23.95 -13.56
N GLY A 52 -17.51 -23.57 -12.31
CA GLY A 52 -17.87 -24.53 -11.25
C GLY A 52 -16.70 -25.40 -10.78
N HIS A 53 -15.47 -25.13 -11.24
CA HIS A 53 -14.29 -25.92 -10.88
C HIS A 53 -14.00 -25.88 -9.37
N LEU A 54 -14.35 -24.76 -8.71
CA LEU A 54 -14.25 -24.57 -7.25
C LEU A 54 -15.51 -25.01 -6.48
N GLY A 55 -16.35 -25.87 -7.05
CA GLY A 55 -17.52 -26.44 -6.39
C GLY A 55 -18.69 -25.47 -6.31
N ALA A 56 -18.61 -24.48 -5.41
CA ALA A 56 -19.63 -23.44 -5.30
C ALA A 56 -19.32 -22.27 -6.23
N PRO A 57 -20.30 -21.73 -6.98
CA PRO A 57 -20.07 -20.60 -7.87
C PRO A 57 -19.99 -19.27 -7.08
N CYS A 58 -19.77 -19.25 -5.77
CA CYS A 58 -19.83 -18.02 -4.98
C CYS A 58 -18.43 -17.55 -4.54
N ALA A 59 -18.05 -16.36 -5.00
CA ALA A 59 -16.85 -15.67 -4.53
C ALA A 59 -17.09 -14.15 -4.49
N LYS A 60 -16.40 -13.49 -3.57
CA LYS A 60 -16.37 -12.02 -3.46
C LYS A 60 -14.98 -11.50 -3.15
N VAL A 61 -14.69 -10.29 -3.59
CA VAL A 61 -13.42 -9.60 -3.32
C VAL A 61 -13.69 -8.25 -2.70
N ALA A 62 -12.90 -7.91 -1.67
CA ALA A 62 -12.94 -6.61 -1.04
C ALA A 62 -12.45 -5.54 -2.01
N THR A 63 -13.02 -4.34 -1.92
CA THR A 63 -12.71 -3.22 -2.81
C THR A 63 -11.93 -2.12 -2.08
N ALA A 64 -11.60 -1.04 -2.77
CA ALA A 64 -10.99 0.15 -2.19
C ALA A 64 -11.99 1.02 -1.40
N TRP A 65 -13.13 0.47 -0.94
CA TRP A 65 -14.15 1.24 -0.23
C TRP A 65 -13.62 1.84 1.08
N HIS A 66 -13.62 3.18 1.15
CA HIS A 66 -13.10 3.94 2.29
C HIS A 66 -13.97 3.93 3.54
N GLY A 67 -15.22 3.45 3.47
CA GLY A 67 -16.19 3.53 4.58
C GLY A 67 -15.98 2.52 5.72
N LEU A 68 -15.15 1.50 5.53
CA LEU A 68 -14.72 0.55 6.58
C LEU A 68 -13.23 0.67 6.93
N SER A 69 -12.54 1.62 6.31
CA SER A 69 -11.08 1.70 6.33
C SER A 69 -10.62 2.58 7.48
N ALA A 70 -9.99 1.96 8.48
CA ALA A 70 -9.09 2.71 9.35
C ALA A 70 -8.04 3.42 8.46
N PRO A 71 -7.86 4.74 8.58
CA PRO A 71 -6.94 5.48 7.71
C PRO A 71 -5.53 4.87 7.76
N GLY A 72 -4.99 4.51 6.59
CA GLY A 72 -3.58 4.14 6.41
C GLY A 72 -3.20 2.65 6.46
N ARG A 73 -4.13 1.69 6.38
CA ARG A 73 -3.81 0.24 6.60
C ARG A 73 -4.20 -0.78 5.53
N HIS A 74 -4.58 -0.40 4.32
CA HIS A 74 -4.87 -1.40 3.27
C HIS A 74 -3.60 -1.83 2.52
N SER A 75 -2.64 -2.43 3.23
CA SER A 75 -1.58 -3.19 2.57
C SER A 75 -2.09 -4.51 1.98
N SER A 76 -3.26 -4.97 2.41
CA SER A 76 -3.88 -6.21 1.95
C SER A 76 -5.37 -6.06 1.66
N TYR A 77 -5.80 -6.85 0.68
CA TYR A 77 -7.17 -7.11 0.25
C TYR A 77 -7.49 -8.58 0.54
N VAL A 78 -8.77 -8.90 0.64
CA VAL A 78 -9.24 -10.28 0.86
C VAL A 78 -10.20 -10.71 -0.25
N ILE A 79 -10.01 -11.93 -0.73
CA ILE A 79 -10.95 -12.67 -1.57
C ILE A 79 -11.55 -13.77 -0.70
N CYS A 80 -12.87 -13.89 -0.71
CA CYS A 80 -13.61 -14.96 -0.06
C CYS A 80 -14.15 -15.90 -1.14
N VAL A 81 -13.79 -17.18 -1.07
CA VAL A 81 -14.34 -18.24 -1.93
C VAL A 81 -15.14 -19.19 -1.04
N TYR A 82 -16.42 -19.32 -1.31
CA TYR A 82 -17.32 -20.09 -0.47
C TYR A 82 -17.26 -21.59 -0.77
N ALA A 83 -17.51 -22.42 0.22
CA ALA A 83 -17.58 -23.87 0.07
C ALA A 83 -18.65 -24.46 1.00
N SER A 84 -19.24 -25.57 0.57
CA SER A 84 -20.02 -26.43 1.46
C SER A 84 -19.09 -27.22 2.39
N GLN A 85 -19.65 -27.81 3.44
CA GLN A 85 -18.89 -28.63 4.39
C GLN A 85 -18.18 -29.81 3.69
N ASP A 86 -18.87 -30.48 2.77
CA ASP A 86 -18.37 -31.68 2.09
C ASP A 86 -17.31 -31.37 1.02
N GLN A 87 -17.31 -30.14 0.49
CA GLN A 87 -16.37 -29.69 -0.54
C GLN A 87 -15.21 -28.84 0.00
N MET A 88 -15.20 -28.55 1.31
CA MET A 88 -14.25 -27.62 1.93
C MET A 88 -12.80 -27.91 1.53
N ASP A 89 -12.36 -29.16 1.64
CA ASP A 89 -10.97 -29.56 1.40
C ASP A 89 -10.61 -29.57 -0.10
N GLU A 90 -11.51 -30.06 -0.93
CA GLU A 90 -11.32 -30.08 -2.39
C GLU A 90 -11.19 -28.66 -2.94
N VAL A 91 -12.07 -27.76 -2.52
CA VAL A 91 -12.05 -26.34 -2.90
C VAL A 91 -10.78 -25.67 -2.41
N GLY A 92 -10.37 -25.92 -1.16
CA GLY A 92 -9.14 -25.40 -0.61
C GLY A 92 -7.91 -25.82 -1.41
N MET A 93 -7.82 -27.11 -1.76
CA MET A 93 -6.69 -27.67 -2.51
C MET A 93 -6.59 -27.12 -3.94
N LYS A 94 -7.73 -26.94 -4.62
CA LYS A 94 -7.76 -26.28 -5.94
C LYS A 94 -7.40 -24.80 -5.83
N LEU A 95 -7.96 -24.10 -4.84
CA LEU A 95 -7.75 -22.67 -4.66
C LEU A 95 -6.30 -22.32 -4.34
N ILE A 96 -5.62 -23.13 -3.52
CA ILE A 96 -4.20 -22.88 -3.23
C ILE A 96 -3.30 -23.12 -4.44
N GLN A 97 -3.66 -24.06 -5.32
CA GLN A 97 -2.95 -24.28 -6.59
C GLN A 97 -3.16 -23.12 -7.58
N ILE A 98 -4.30 -22.44 -7.53
CA ILE A 98 -4.55 -21.25 -8.36
C ILE A 98 -3.79 -20.03 -7.83
N THR A 99 -3.77 -19.87 -6.50
CA THR A 99 -3.30 -18.63 -5.86
C THR A 99 -1.84 -18.65 -5.46
N HIS A 100 -1.26 -19.85 -5.26
CA HIS A 100 0.09 -20.04 -4.73
C HIS A 100 0.34 -19.25 -3.42
N ALA A 101 -0.71 -19.07 -2.62
CA ALA A 101 -0.69 -18.30 -1.38
C ALA A 101 -1.28 -19.10 -0.22
N ASN A 102 -0.90 -18.77 1.01
CA ASN A 102 -1.54 -19.36 2.17
C ASN A 102 -3.01 -18.93 2.22
N ILE A 103 -3.90 -19.88 2.45
CA ILE A 103 -5.33 -19.65 2.54
C ILE A 103 -5.90 -20.18 3.85
N SER A 104 -6.90 -19.51 4.39
CA SER A 104 -7.51 -19.88 5.67
C SER A 104 -9.02 -20.02 5.54
N PHE A 105 -9.60 -21.09 6.08
CA PHE A 105 -11.03 -21.32 6.10
C PHE A 105 -11.66 -20.75 7.37
N LYS A 106 -12.77 -20.03 7.21
CA LYS A 106 -13.60 -19.50 8.29
C LYS A 106 -15.06 -19.90 8.07
N ARG A 107 -15.74 -20.40 9.12
CA ARG A 107 -17.17 -20.74 9.03
C ARG A 107 -18.04 -19.49 8.99
N ASP A 108 -19.21 -19.62 8.37
CA ASP A 108 -20.19 -18.54 8.37
C ASP A 108 -20.73 -18.29 9.78
N GLN A 109 -20.98 -19.35 10.57
CA GLN A 109 -21.35 -19.25 11.98
C GLN A 109 -20.36 -18.42 12.81
N ASP A 110 -19.05 -18.55 12.58
CA ASP A 110 -18.04 -17.76 13.29
C ASP A 110 -18.12 -16.27 12.87
N THR A 111 -18.54 -15.98 11.64
CA THR A 111 -18.76 -14.62 11.16
C THR A 111 -20.03 -14.02 11.78
N GLU A 112 -21.12 -14.78 11.83
CA GLU A 112 -22.40 -14.39 12.44
C GLU A 112 -22.27 -14.14 13.94
N ASN A 113 -21.47 -14.95 14.63
CA ASN A 113 -21.17 -14.80 16.04
C ASN A 113 -20.13 -13.69 16.34
N ASN A 114 -19.75 -12.91 15.32
CA ASN A 114 -18.74 -11.86 15.41
C ASN A 114 -17.38 -12.33 15.95
N VAL A 115 -16.93 -13.54 15.62
CA VAL A 115 -15.62 -14.06 16.04
C VAL A 115 -14.55 -13.58 15.05
N TYR A 116 -13.64 -12.72 15.51
CA TYR A 116 -12.61 -12.05 14.70
C TYR A 116 -11.27 -11.96 15.45
N ALA A 117 -10.17 -11.71 14.71
CA ALA A 117 -8.80 -11.78 15.26
C ALA A 117 -8.51 -10.76 16.35
N ASN A 118 -9.29 -9.69 16.39
CA ASN A 118 -9.18 -8.63 17.38
C ASN A 118 -10.00 -8.87 18.64
N ASN A 119 -10.95 -9.81 18.65
CA ASN A 119 -11.83 -10.04 19.79
C ASN A 119 -11.80 -11.47 20.34
N THR A 120 -11.01 -12.36 19.75
CA THR A 120 -10.71 -13.69 20.31
C THR A 120 -9.21 -13.90 20.49
N LYS A 121 -8.81 -14.63 21.53
CA LYS A 121 -7.43 -15.09 21.70
C LYS A 121 -7.09 -16.27 20.77
N ASP A 122 -8.12 -16.98 20.31
CA ASP A 122 -8.00 -18.16 19.48
C ASP A 122 -7.89 -17.83 17.99
N SER A 123 -7.28 -18.75 17.24
CA SER A 123 -7.26 -18.72 15.79
C SER A 123 -8.69 -18.87 15.24
N ILE A 124 -9.17 -17.86 14.52
CA ILE A 124 -10.48 -17.89 13.83
C ILE A 124 -10.47 -18.82 12.61
N ALA A 125 -9.29 -19.08 12.06
CA ALA A 125 -9.16 -20.03 10.97
C ALA A 125 -9.34 -21.45 11.53
N VAL A 126 -10.44 -22.10 11.15
CA VAL A 126 -10.70 -23.52 11.48
C VAL A 126 -9.71 -24.42 10.75
N LYS A 127 -9.32 -24.01 9.54
CA LYS A 127 -8.33 -24.71 8.72
C LYS A 127 -7.45 -23.71 8.00
N THR A 128 -6.18 -24.04 7.79
CA THR A 128 -5.26 -23.26 6.94
C THR A 128 -4.50 -24.22 6.05
N ILE A 129 -4.35 -23.86 4.78
CA ILE A 129 -3.48 -24.56 3.84
C ILE A 129 -2.31 -23.63 3.52
N TYR A 130 -1.11 -24.17 3.68
CA TYR A 130 0.14 -23.47 3.46
C TYR A 130 0.71 -23.83 2.10
N TRP A 131 1.22 -22.83 1.38
CA TRP A 131 1.95 -23.05 0.14
C TRP A 131 3.45 -23.14 0.45
N ASN A 132 4.03 -24.34 0.29
CA ASN A 132 5.44 -24.57 0.59
C ASN A 132 6.14 -25.21 -0.62
N ARG A 133 7.00 -24.43 -1.29
CA ARG A 133 7.91 -24.92 -2.35
C ARG A 133 7.19 -25.83 -3.36
N SER A 134 6.09 -25.33 -3.91
CA SER A 134 5.27 -26.00 -4.94
C SER A 134 4.39 -27.15 -4.44
N ARG A 135 4.22 -27.34 -3.13
CA ARG A 135 3.26 -28.30 -2.58
C ARG A 135 2.36 -27.64 -1.52
N PRO A 136 1.03 -27.81 -1.60
CA PRO A 136 0.13 -27.41 -0.55
C PRO A 136 0.19 -28.39 0.64
N THR A 137 0.18 -27.86 1.87
CA THR A 137 0.19 -28.66 3.10
C THR A 137 -0.79 -28.11 4.12
N PHE A 138 -1.46 -28.97 4.88
CA PHE A 138 -2.27 -28.53 6.04
C PHE A 138 -1.41 -28.26 7.27
N GLU A 139 -0.23 -28.87 7.32
CA GLU A 139 0.72 -28.64 8.39
C GLU A 139 1.40 -27.29 8.22
N LYS A 140 1.44 -26.53 9.31
CA LYS A 140 2.17 -25.27 9.37
C LYS A 140 3.65 -25.58 9.15
N PRO A 141 4.30 -24.99 8.13
CA PRO A 141 5.71 -25.22 7.93
C PRO A 141 6.46 -24.82 9.22
N PRO A 142 7.46 -25.61 9.64
CA PRO A 142 8.26 -25.26 10.80
C PRO A 142 8.76 -23.84 10.62
N LYS A 143 8.65 -23.01 11.66
CA LYS A 143 9.24 -21.67 11.64
C LYS A 143 10.72 -21.88 11.33
N MET A 144 11.13 -21.59 10.10
CA MET A 144 12.54 -21.64 9.76
C MET A 144 13.24 -20.73 10.75
N MET A 145 14.07 -21.31 11.63
CA MET A 145 14.96 -20.52 12.46
C MET A 145 15.70 -19.61 11.49
N LYS A 146 15.60 -18.29 11.71
CA LYS A 146 16.32 -17.31 10.91
C LYS A 146 17.77 -17.79 10.87
N PRO A 147 18.35 -18.08 9.69
CA PRO A 147 19.71 -18.61 9.61
C PRO A 147 20.64 -17.57 10.23
N THR A 148 21.16 -17.85 11.43
CA THR A 148 21.76 -16.84 12.29
C THR A 148 23.09 -16.29 11.78
N VAL A 149 23.79 -16.95 10.85
CA VAL A 149 25.17 -16.54 10.53
C VAL A 149 25.53 -16.60 9.04
N SER A 150 25.32 -17.72 8.35
CA SER A 150 25.90 -17.92 7.00
C SER A 150 25.18 -17.14 5.89
N ARG A 151 23.85 -17.03 5.95
CA ARG A 151 23.06 -16.25 4.96
C ARG A 151 23.23 -14.74 5.14
N ARG A 152 23.52 -14.30 6.37
CA ARG A 152 23.78 -12.89 6.72
C ARG A 152 25.03 -12.35 6.03
N MET A 153 26.05 -13.19 5.80
CA MET A 153 27.26 -12.77 5.10
C MET A 153 27.01 -12.60 3.60
N ALA A 154 26.37 -13.57 2.94
CA ALA A 154 26.03 -13.47 1.52
C ALA A 154 24.97 -12.38 1.22
N GLU A 155 23.97 -12.22 2.10
CA GLU A 155 23.00 -11.12 1.98
C GLU A 155 23.61 -9.77 2.34
N ASN A 156 24.58 -9.68 3.26
CA ASN A 156 25.35 -8.45 3.48
C ASN A 156 26.26 -8.11 2.29
N GLU A 157 26.80 -9.09 1.57
CA GLU A 157 27.65 -8.86 0.40
C GLU A 157 26.83 -8.42 -0.83
N LEU A 158 25.58 -8.90 -0.96
CA LEU A 158 24.66 -8.46 -2.00
C LEU A 158 23.95 -7.15 -1.62
N ALA A 159 23.63 -6.94 -0.33
CA ALA A 159 23.05 -5.70 0.19
C ALA A 159 24.09 -4.57 0.35
N SER A 160 25.39 -4.87 0.45
CA SER A 160 26.45 -3.85 0.39
C SER A 160 26.57 -3.24 -1.01
N ARG A 161 26.03 -3.90 -2.04
CA ARG A 161 25.96 -3.41 -3.42
C ARG A 161 24.67 -2.66 -3.75
N GLN A 162 23.63 -2.75 -2.91
CA GLN A 162 22.44 -1.93 -3.10
C GLN A 162 22.65 -0.53 -2.49
N PRO A 163 22.28 0.54 -3.19
CA PRO A 163 22.36 1.88 -2.64
C PRO A 163 21.54 1.93 -1.33
N LYS A 164 22.18 2.29 -0.22
CA LYS A 164 21.49 2.45 1.05
C LYS A 164 20.50 3.61 0.92
N THR A 165 19.21 3.30 0.92
CA THR A 165 18.16 4.32 1.02
C THR A 165 18.34 5.06 2.35
N LEU A 166 18.46 6.39 2.29
CA LEU A 166 18.74 7.24 3.44
C LEU A 166 17.51 8.09 3.70
N HIS A 167 16.79 7.79 4.79
CA HIS A 167 15.67 8.62 5.20
C HIS A 167 16.19 9.95 5.74
N MET A 168 15.75 11.05 5.15
CA MET A 168 16.11 12.40 5.58
C MET A 168 14.84 13.24 5.77
N ASP A 169 14.89 14.15 6.73
CA ASP A 169 13.88 15.17 6.91
C ASP A 169 14.53 16.51 6.52
N ILE A 170 14.05 17.11 5.43
CA ILE A 170 14.52 18.43 4.97
C ILE A 170 13.38 19.42 5.21
N ILE A 171 13.73 20.63 5.67
CA ILE A 171 12.74 21.70 5.82
C ILE A 171 12.93 22.63 4.63
N LEU A 172 11.87 22.80 3.85
CA LEU A 172 11.86 23.64 2.65
C LEU A 172 10.85 24.76 2.84
N THR A 173 11.00 25.86 2.13
CA THR A 173 10.01 26.94 2.13
C THR A 173 9.15 26.83 0.87
N LEU A 174 7.82 26.87 1.00
CA LEU A 174 6.90 26.85 -0.15
C LEU A 174 6.33 28.25 -0.40
N VAL A 175 6.48 28.74 -1.62
CA VAL A 175 5.99 30.05 -2.05
C VAL A 175 4.91 29.92 -3.12
N GLY A 176 4.13 30.99 -3.31
CA GLY A 176 3.10 31.03 -4.35
C GLY A 176 1.96 30.01 -4.14
N VAL A 177 1.61 29.74 -2.87
CA VAL A 177 0.59 28.74 -2.54
C VAL A 177 -0.76 29.12 -3.13
N SER A 178 -1.35 28.22 -3.91
CA SER A 178 -2.65 28.44 -4.53
C SER A 178 -3.73 28.64 -3.46
N ARG A 179 -4.51 29.73 -3.57
CA ARG A 179 -5.62 30.03 -2.64
C ARG A 179 -6.67 28.92 -2.56
N ASN A 180 -6.74 28.04 -3.55
CA ASN A 180 -7.65 26.90 -3.55
C ASN A 180 -7.14 25.72 -2.70
N CYS A 181 -5.88 25.73 -2.29
CA CYS A 181 -5.29 24.76 -1.35
C CYS A 181 -5.45 25.21 0.11
N THR A 182 -5.60 26.52 0.36
CA THR A 182 -5.80 27.11 1.69
C THR A 182 -7.27 27.25 2.10
N LYS A 183 -8.21 26.85 1.22
CA LYS A 183 -9.67 26.91 1.47
C LYS A 183 -10.21 25.80 2.38
N ALA A 184 -9.33 24.99 2.99
CA ALA A 184 -9.70 24.19 4.16
C ALA A 184 -9.95 25.15 5.33
N GLU A 185 -11.17 25.71 5.31
CA GLU A 185 -12.00 26.28 6.37
C GLU A 185 -11.28 27.00 7.52
N GLN A 186 -11.63 28.28 7.69
CA GLN A 186 -11.25 29.16 8.81
C GLN A 186 -11.75 28.68 10.20
N GLY A 187 -12.02 27.39 10.37
CA GLY A 187 -12.36 26.76 11.64
C GLY A 187 -11.62 25.42 11.73
N GLU A 188 -10.69 25.35 12.69
CA GLU A 188 -9.88 24.16 13.02
C GLU A 188 -9.18 23.49 11.82
N PHE A 189 -7.94 23.93 11.55
CA PHE A 189 -7.00 23.19 10.71
C PHE A 189 -6.66 21.82 11.34
N LYS A 190 -7.54 20.84 11.18
CA LYS A 190 -7.24 19.45 11.49
C LYS A 190 -6.34 18.93 10.37
N MET A 191 -5.05 19.12 10.58
CA MET A 191 -3.98 18.84 9.61
C MET A 191 -4.08 17.42 9.07
N LYS A 192 -4.39 17.28 7.78
CA LYS A 192 -4.14 16.05 7.05
C LYS A 192 -2.77 16.17 6.40
N SER A 193 -1.84 15.32 6.85
CA SER A 193 -0.62 15.07 6.09
C SER A 193 -1.01 14.70 4.67
N THR A 194 -0.59 15.53 3.71
CA THR A 194 -0.89 15.32 2.29
C THR A 194 0.38 14.87 1.60
N LEU A 195 0.27 13.81 0.81
CA LEU A 195 1.35 13.35 -0.04
C LEU A 195 1.47 14.30 -1.24
N VAL A 196 2.67 14.83 -1.44
CA VAL A 196 2.98 15.71 -2.56
C VAL A 196 4.17 15.20 -3.35
N HIS A 197 4.22 15.57 -4.62
CA HIS A 197 5.35 15.32 -5.52
C HIS A 197 6.08 16.62 -5.85
N LEU A 198 7.40 16.51 -6.02
CA LEU A 198 8.23 17.60 -6.51
C LEU A 198 8.48 17.41 -8.00
N VAL A 199 8.16 18.41 -8.81
CA VAL A 199 8.31 18.40 -10.27
C VAL A 199 9.32 19.45 -10.68
N ARG A 200 10.43 18.99 -11.26
CA ARG A 200 11.49 19.86 -11.76
C ARG A 200 11.03 20.60 -13.03
N GLU A 201 11.23 21.93 -13.07
CA GLU A 201 10.91 22.77 -14.23
C GLU A 201 12.14 23.55 -14.73
N ALA A 202 13.08 22.85 -15.40
CA ALA A 202 14.33 23.47 -15.86
C ALA A 202 14.14 24.62 -16.87
N ASN A 203 13.01 24.62 -17.59
CA ASN A 203 12.66 25.61 -18.60
C ASN A 203 11.71 26.69 -18.08
N ASN A 204 11.54 26.83 -16.76
CA ASN A 204 10.69 27.88 -16.19
C ASN A 204 11.31 29.27 -16.49
N PRO A 205 10.53 30.22 -17.06
CA PRO A 205 11.07 31.50 -17.52
C PRO A 205 11.51 32.44 -16.39
N TYR A 206 11.10 32.18 -15.15
CA TYR A 206 11.40 33.04 -13.99
C TYR A 206 12.57 32.51 -13.16
N ASP A 207 12.73 31.19 -13.10
CA ASP A 207 13.81 30.55 -12.35
C ASP A 207 14.18 29.21 -12.97
N ARG A 208 15.40 29.12 -13.53
CA ARG A 208 15.92 27.87 -14.10
C ARG A 208 15.97 26.73 -13.08
N ASN A 209 16.01 27.04 -11.78
CA ASN A 209 16.07 26.07 -10.69
C ASN A 209 14.68 25.68 -10.17
N ALA A 210 13.59 26.20 -10.76
CA ALA A 210 12.24 26.01 -10.25
C ALA A 210 11.89 24.53 -9.99
N ILE A 211 11.29 24.29 -8.82
CA ILE A 211 10.72 23.02 -8.40
C ILE A 211 9.27 23.29 -8.00
N ARG A 212 8.35 22.74 -8.77
CA ARG A 212 6.91 22.85 -8.55
C ARG A 212 6.44 21.75 -7.60
N VAL A 213 5.51 22.07 -6.71
CA VAL A 213 4.93 21.10 -5.77
C VAL A 213 3.50 20.79 -6.20
N VAL A 214 3.19 19.51 -6.37
CA VAL A 214 1.87 19.04 -6.83
C VAL A 214 1.23 18.08 -5.85
N ASP A 215 -0.09 18.16 -5.72
CA ASP A 215 -0.88 17.23 -4.90
C ASP A 215 -1.13 15.93 -5.68
N ASP A 216 -0.74 14.80 -5.09
CA ASP A 216 -0.93 13.46 -5.68
C ASP A 216 -2.43 13.11 -5.77
N ASN A 217 -3.24 13.56 -4.82
CA ASN A 217 -4.66 13.24 -4.76
C ASN A 217 -5.51 14.11 -5.69
N MET A 218 -5.05 15.32 -6.03
CA MET A 218 -5.80 16.28 -6.85
C MET A 218 -5.33 16.33 -8.31
N LYS A 219 -5.07 15.17 -8.93
CA LYS A 219 -4.69 15.08 -10.36
C LYS A 219 -3.49 15.97 -10.72
N ASN A 220 -2.44 15.97 -9.90
CA ASN A 220 -1.24 16.78 -10.09
C ASN A 220 -1.48 18.30 -10.12
N LYS A 221 -2.53 18.77 -9.42
CA LYS A 221 -2.78 20.19 -9.25
C LYS A 221 -1.61 20.85 -8.51
N THR A 222 -1.13 21.95 -9.07
CA THR A 222 -0.06 22.76 -8.47
C THR A 222 -0.51 23.37 -7.16
N ILE A 223 0.23 23.07 -6.09
CA ILE A 223 0.05 23.66 -4.78
C ILE A 223 0.84 24.97 -4.71
N GLY A 224 2.10 24.96 -5.16
CA GLY A 224 3.01 26.10 -5.14
C GLY A 224 4.38 25.73 -5.69
N TYR A 225 5.39 26.51 -5.33
CA TYR A 225 6.80 26.29 -5.73
C TYR A 225 7.71 26.30 -4.51
N ILE A 226 8.78 25.53 -4.55
CA ILE A 226 9.86 25.64 -3.57
C ILE A 226 10.51 27.02 -3.71
N SER A 227 10.88 27.63 -2.58
CA SER A 227 11.54 28.94 -2.56
C SER A 227 12.80 28.93 -3.43
N LYS A 228 13.13 30.10 -4.01
CA LYS A 228 14.27 30.23 -4.92
C LYS A 228 15.58 29.73 -4.30
N ASP A 229 15.83 30.04 -3.03
CA ASP A 229 17.05 29.65 -2.32
C ASP A 229 17.13 28.14 -2.12
N ASP A 230 16.02 27.52 -1.69
CA ASP A 230 15.96 26.07 -1.48
C ASP A 230 16.00 25.30 -2.82
N ALA A 231 15.35 25.84 -3.84
CA ALA A 231 15.33 25.25 -5.18
C ALA A 231 16.72 25.30 -5.83
N ALA A 232 17.48 26.38 -5.61
CA ALA A 232 18.87 26.48 -6.06
C ALA A 232 19.80 25.43 -5.40
N LEU A 233 19.51 25.05 -4.15
CA LEU A 233 20.25 23.99 -3.46
C LEU A 233 19.85 22.58 -3.95
N LEU A 234 18.55 22.34 -4.17
CA LEU A 234 18.03 21.00 -4.52
C LEU A 234 18.15 20.64 -6.00
N SER A 235 17.92 21.60 -6.90
CA SER A 235 17.80 21.31 -8.34
C SER A 235 19.02 20.59 -8.94
N PRO A 236 20.29 20.89 -8.61
CA PRO A 236 21.41 20.14 -9.17
C PRO A 236 21.42 18.66 -8.75
N TRP A 237 20.89 18.35 -7.56
CA TRP A 237 20.83 16.98 -7.05
C TRP A 237 19.73 16.17 -7.72
N ILE A 238 18.60 16.81 -7.99
CA ILE A 238 17.49 16.22 -8.76
C ILE A 238 17.94 16.00 -10.20
N ASP A 239 18.55 17.02 -10.83
CA ASP A 239 18.98 16.99 -12.24
C ASP A 239 20.06 15.92 -12.50
N GLN A 240 20.89 15.62 -11.50
CA GLN A 240 21.92 14.56 -11.58
C GLN A 240 21.42 13.18 -11.14
N GLU A 241 20.12 13.02 -10.86
CA GLU A 241 19.52 11.80 -10.28
C GLU A 241 20.17 11.34 -8.96
N ARG A 242 20.84 12.27 -8.25
CA ARG A 242 21.50 12.00 -6.96
C ARG A 242 20.57 12.15 -5.77
N LEU A 243 19.42 12.77 -6.00
CA LEU A 243 18.31 12.87 -5.06
C LEU A 243 17.01 12.56 -5.81
N ARG A 244 16.41 11.42 -5.48
CA ARG A 244 15.05 11.09 -5.89
C ARG A 244 14.09 11.39 -4.75
N VAL A 245 13.09 12.23 -4.99
CA VAL A 245 12.05 12.56 -4.00
C VAL A 245 10.80 11.80 -4.36
N ASP A 246 10.63 10.61 -3.76
CA ASP A 246 9.46 9.77 -4.07
C ASP A 246 8.19 10.27 -3.40
N ARG A 247 8.34 10.81 -2.18
CA ARG A 247 7.22 11.30 -1.37
C ARG A 247 7.72 12.42 -0.48
N ALA A 248 6.94 13.49 -0.44
CA ALA A 248 7.06 14.49 0.59
C ALA A 248 5.76 14.64 1.37
N ILE A 249 5.88 14.82 2.69
CA ILE A 249 4.76 15.13 3.57
C ILE A 249 4.78 16.63 3.82
N MET A 250 3.70 17.30 3.48
CA MET A 250 3.49 18.72 3.76
C MET A 250 2.87 18.93 5.15
N GLU A 251 3.55 19.67 6.01
CA GLU A 251 3.02 20.16 7.30
C GLU A 251 2.91 21.69 7.30
N TYR A 252 1.74 22.23 7.69
CA TYR A 252 1.46 23.67 7.72
C TYR A 252 1.77 24.28 9.09
N ARG A 253 2.74 25.20 9.24
CA ARG A 253 2.79 26.01 10.49
C ARG A 253 2.13 27.36 10.26
N LEU A 254 1.20 27.70 11.16
CA LEU A 254 0.26 28.83 11.03
C LEU A 254 0.93 30.22 10.98
N SER A 255 2.22 30.36 11.28
CA SER A 255 2.82 31.68 11.46
C SER A 255 3.37 32.29 10.18
N GLU A 256 3.79 31.50 9.18
CA GLU A 256 4.41 32.01 7.96
C GLU A 256 4.11 31.04 6.81
N SER A 257 4.17 31.47 5.56
CA SER A 257 3.94 30.62 4.38
C SER A 257 5.06 29.58 4.20
N THR A 258 5.28 28.73 5.19
CA THR A 258 6.40 27.79 5.30
C THR A 258 5.83 26.41 5.50
N ILE A 259 6.25 25.48 4.65
CA ILE A 259 5.74 24.13 4.60
C ILE A 259 6.89 23.16 4.80
N PHE A 260 6.82 22.37 5.87
CA PHE A 260 7.83 21.35 6.13
C PHE A 260 7.59 20.20 5.15
N LEU A 261 8.64 19.77 4.46
CA LEU A 261 8.59 18.72 3.44
C LEU A 261 9.53 17.58 3.86
N SER A 262 9.02 16.59 4.58
CA SER A 262 9.82 15.38 4.88
C SER A 262 10.08 14.61 3.58
N VAL A 263 11.28 14.73 3.03
CA VAL A 263 11.69 14.16 1.74
C VAL A 263 12.39 12.82 1.96
N ARG A 264 11.72 11.72 1.59
CA ARG A 264 12.39 10.42 1.55
C ARG A 264 13.07 10.22 0.21
N GLY A 265 14.39 10.03 0.22
CA GLY A 265 15.16 9.78 -0.99
C GLY A 265 16.28 8.74 -0.81
N GLU A 266 16.75 8.20 -1.93
CA GLU A 266 17.98 7.42 -1.95
C GLU A 266 19.14 8.40 -2.07
N ALA A 267 19.96 8.47 -1.02
CA ALA A 267 21.07 9.42 -0.96
C ALA A 267 22.39 8.67 -1.05
N CYS A 268 23.18 9.00 -2.08
CA CYS A 268 24.59 8.64 -2.09
C CYS A 268 25.34 9.41 -0.98
N GLU A 269 26.53 8.96 -0.56
CA GLU A 269 27.32 9.60 0.51
C GLU A 269 27.48 11.13 0.36
N HIS A 270 27.44 11.63 -0.86
CA HIS A 270 27.55 13.06 -1.16
C HIS A 270 26.38 13.88 -0.58
N ALA A 271 25.20 13.29 -0.40
CA ALA A 271 24.04 13.98 0.15
C ALA A 271 24.21 14.43 1.62
N LYS A 272 25.20 13.88 2.36
CA LYS A 272 25.53 14.32 3.73
C LYS A 272 25.89 15.81 3.79
N ASN A 273 26.58 16.32 2.78
CA ASN A 273 26.96 17.74 2.73
C ASN A 273 25.74 18.64 2.51
N LEU A 274 24.80 18.19 1.65
CA LEU A 274 23.52 18.87 1.45
C LEU A 274 22.72 18.92 2.76
N LEU A 275 22.72 17.83 3.53
CA LEU A 275 22.06 17.76 4.84
C LEU A 275 22.64 18.75 5.84
N ALA A 276 23.98 18.88 5.89
CA ALA A 276 24.61 19.87 6.76
C ALA A 276 24.18 21.30 6.40
N THR A 277 24.02 21.61 5.11
CA THR A 277 23.53 22.92 4.65
C THR A 277 22.10 23.20 5.14
N PHE A 278 21.18 22.23 5.04
CA PHE A 278 19.80 22.41 5.51
C PHE A 278 19.67 22.39 7.04
N ALA A 279 20.46 21.58 7.74
CA ALA A 279 20.46 21.53 9.21
C ALA A 279 20.87 22.89 9.82
N ASN A 280 21.82 23.58 9.19
CA ASN A 280 22.24 24.93 9.62
C ASN A 280 21.18 26.01 9.38
N LYS A 281 20.21 25.78 8.48
CA LYS A 281 19.09 26.71 8.23
C LYS A 281 17.97 26.56 9.27
N ALA A 282 17.91 25.43 9.96
CA ALA A 282 16.85 25.11 10.92
C ALA A 282 17.15 25.57 12.37
N ASN A 283 18.40 25.96 12.65
CA ASN A 283 18.85 26.53 13.93
C ASN A 283 18.96 28.06 13.81
#